data_AF-A0A917LYS3-F1
#
_entry.id   AF-A0A917LYS3-F1
#
_cell.length_a   1.000
_cell.length_b   1.000
_cell.length_c   1.000
_cell.angle_alpha   90.00
_cell.angle_beta   90.00
_cell.angle_gamma   90.00
#
_symmetry.space_group_name_H-M   'P 1'
#
loop_
_entity.id
_entity.type
_entity.pdbx_description
1 polymer ?
#
loop_
_entity_poly.entity_id
_entity_poly.type
_entity_poly.pdbx_seq_one_letter_code
_entity_poly.pdbx_strand_id
1 'polypeptide(L)'
;MDDEERNGVDMHRFETYAARMNKLAVRLTPFTDEEEWDGVTVDDYGEPAPAEATPEAKALAGAIWVACELLIDDLFEDLRELGQDGEIDPDAFLRAFDELPPAFITHYNALFLKKFITVVVDLGRQLVAGQWALTCVAQELALRMVLDRVETVQEIYGLTLDDDWQSWAEARLFEDLDHQWLYNPRMDGFEENPGFAEETGAANLRIDQWFDPFRRDTVMNPYAAAESTWPPEGEKDEEDDEAEIRISYEETSWQAEETMTTPWLIRPDSVEALRAIDPEDFRSAVREFTKDRPFLELDDALHAVLRTFGVHSKAPDSEHPRETGWLLFEFDLVNPARSVQL
;
A
#
# COMPACT_ATOMS: atom_id res chain seq x y z
N MET A 1 0.05 35.09 8.56
CA MET A 1 1.35 34.42 8.71
C MET A 1 2.17 34.97 7.58
N ASP A 2 3.24 35.70 7.88
CA ASP A 2 4.07 36.31 6.84
C ASP A 2 4.80 35.21 6.05
N ASP A 3 5.03 35.43 4.74
CA ASP A 3 5.66 34.43 3.85
C ASP A 3 7.06 34.00 4.34
N GLU A 4 7.78 34.87 5.07
CA GLU A 4 9.05 34.52 5.73
C GLU A 4 8.87 33.52 6.90
N GLU A 5 7.79 33.64 7.67
CA GLU A 5 7.47 32.70 8.76
C GLU A 5 7.03 31.34 8.21
N ARG A 6 6.30 31.33 7.08
CA ARG A 6 5.89 30.11 6.39
C ARG A 6 7.10 29.39 5.76
N ASN A 7 7.96 30.12 5.05
CA ASN A 7 9.18 29.57 4.46
C ASN A 7 10.18 29.05 5.51
N GLY A 8 10.27 29.71 6.69
CA GLY A 8 11.12 29.24 7.78
C GLY A 8 10.68 27.91 8.41
N VAL A 9 9.36 27.69 8.52
CA VAL A 9 8.78 26.43 9.02
C VAL A 9 8.98 25.29 8.00
N ASP A 10 8.81 25.60 6.72
CA ASP A 10 8.96 24.62 5.63
C ASP A 10 10.41 24.17 5.46
N MET A 11 11.39 25.07 5.63
CA MET A 11 12.82 24.72 5.57
C MET A 11 13.27 23.82 6.72
N HIS A 12 12.81 24.07 7.95
CA HIS A 12 13.18 23.22 9.10
C HIS A 12 12.64 21.79 8.99
N ARG A 13 11.44 21.64 8.42
CA ARG A 13 10.83 20.34 8.10
C ARG A 13 11.66 19.62 7.04
N PHE A 14 12.13 20.34 6.03
CA PHE A 14 12.99 19.83 4.98
C PHE A 14 14.35 19.33 5.49
N GLU A 15 15.01 20.09 6.37
CA GLU A 15 16.25 19.65 7.04
C GLU A 15 16.03 18.38 7.87
N THR A 16 14.87 18.26 8.52
CA THR A 16 14.49 17.06 9.29
C THR A 16 14.32 15.85 8.36
N TYR A 17 13.74 16.05 7.18
CA TYR A 17 13.58 14.99 6.18
C TYR A 17 14.92 14.55 5.58
N ALA A 18 15.78 15.51 5.23
CA ALA A 18 17.13 15.22 4.78
C ALA A 18 17.91 14.39 5.83
N ALA A 19 17.76 14.71 7.12
CA ALA A 19 18.39 13.95 8.20
C ALA A 19 17.85 12.50 8.30
N ARG A 20 16.54 12.28 8.09
CA ARG A 20 15.95 10.93 8.03
C ARG A 20 16.41 10.14 6.81
N MET A 21 16.68 10.83 5.71
CA MET A 21 17.18 10.28 4.45
C MET A 21 18.71 10.33 4.35
N ASN A 22 19.46 10.39 5.44
CA ASN A 22 20.92 10.57 5.36
C ASN A 22 21.62 9.45 4.56
N LYS A 23 21.14 8.21 4.64
CA LYS A 23 21.66 7.11 3.81
C LYS A 23 21.44 7.36 2.31
N LEU A 24 20.26 7.88 1.96
CA LEU A 24 19.91 8.22 0.58
C LEU A 24 20.73 9.42 0.12
N ALA A 25 20.89 10.44 0.97
CA ALA A 25 21.76 11.57 0.69
C ALA A 25 23.21 11.13 0.43
N VAL A 26 23.75 10.16 1.19
CA VAL A 26 25.10 9.64 0.92
C VAL A 26 25.16 8.88 -0.42
N ARG A 27 24.14 8.07 -0.73
CA ARG A 27 24.04 7.36 -2.02
C ARG A 27 23.93 8.33 -3.19
N LEU A 28 23.24 9.44 -2.96
CA LEU A 28 23.12 10.59 -3.83
C LEU A 28 24.27 11.58 -3.59
N THR A 29 25.49 11.19 -3.27
CA THR A 29 26.62 12.15 -3.40
C THR A 29 27.27 11.94 -4.77
N PRO A 30 27.43 13.00 -5.59
CA PRO A 30 28.15 12.90 -6.85
C PRO A 30 29.57 12.39 -6.61
N PHE A 31 30.10 11.55 -7.52
CA PHE A 31 31.52 11.26 -7.47
C PHE A 31 32.26 12.52 -7.93
N THR A 32 33.08 13.10 -7.06
CA THR A 32 34.04 14.11 -7.50
C THR A 32 35.21 13.38 -8.12
N ASP A 33 35.53 13.68 -9.38
CA ASP A 33 36.67 13.10 -10.14
C ASP A 33 38.06 13.29 -9.46
N GLU A 34 38.13 13.91 -8.29
CA GLU A 34 39.36 14.36 -7.62
C GLU A 34 39.80 13.53 -6.39
N GLU A 35 39.06 12.53 -5.89
CA GLU A 35 39.50 11.78 -4.70
C GLU A 35 40.44 10.60 -5.01
N GLU A 36 41.72 10.93 -4.91
CA GLU A 36 42.90 10.07 -4.88
C GLU A 36 42.75 8.92 -3.86
N TRP A 37 42.91 7.70 -4.37
CA TRP A 37 42.63 6.42 -3.72
C TRP A 37 43.60 6.12 -2.55
N ASP A 38 43.20 6.46 -1.32
CA ASP A 38 43.88 6.00 -0.10
C ASP A 38 42.86 5.55 0.98
N GLY A 39 42.49 4.26 0.95
CA GLY A 39 41.90 3.56 2.11
C GLY A 39 40.38 3.61 2.33
N VAL A 40 39.57 3.77 1.26
CA VAL A 40 38.11 3.97 1.39
C VAL A 40 37.30 2.67 1.38
N THR A 41 36.19 2.66 2.13
CA THR A 41 35.13 1.64 2.07
C THR A 41 34.47 1.65 0.70
N VAL A 42 34.59 0.54 0.00
CA VAL A 42 34.06 0.32 -1.34
C VAL A 42 32.58 -0.03 -1.27
N ASP A 43 31.77 0.56 -2.15
CA ASP A 43 30.35 0.20 -2.33
C ASP A 43 30.19 -1.13 -3.08
N ASP A 44 28.94 -1.56 -3.34
CA ASP A 44 28.63 -2.82 -4.01
C ASP A 44 29.23 -2.94 -5.44
N TYR A 45 29.71 -1.83 -6.02
CA TYR A 45 30.37 -1.78 -7.33
C TYR A 45 31.89 -1.57 -7.23
N GLY A 46 32.45 -1.52 -6.02
CA GLY A 46 33.88 -1.37 -5.82
C GLY A 46 34.39 0.07 -5.95
N GLU A 47 33.52 1.07 -5.77
CA GLU A 47 33.88 2.49 -5.75
C GLU A 47 33.83 3.08 -4.33
N PRO A 48 34.72 4.04 -4.00
CA PRO A 48 34.77 4.65 -2.67
C PRO A 48 33.46 5.39 -2.36
N ALA A 49 32.66 4.88 -1.42
CA ALA A 49 31.45 5.58 -1.00
C ALA A 49 31.84 6.85 -0.19
N PRO A 50 31.29 8.03 -0.52
CA PRO A 50 31.59 9.25 0.21
C PRO A 50 31.14 9.13 1.67
N ALA A 51 31.99 9.58 2.60
CA ALA A 51 31.72 9.45 4.03
C ALA A 51 30.59 10.37 4.53
N GLU A 52 30.35 11.48 3.81
CA GLU A 52 29.33 12.47 4.15
C GLU A 52 28.57 12.93 2.90
N ALA A 53 27.28 13.24 3.09
CA ALA A 53 26.44 13.76 2.01
C ALA A 53 26.64 15.26 1.78
N THR A 54 26.74 15.67 0.51
CA THR A 54 26.82 17.08 0.12
C THR A 54 25.51 17.82 0.49
N PRO A 55 25.53 19.16 0.63
CA PRO A 55 24.31 19.92 0.88
C PRO A 55 23.23 19.70 -0.19
N GLU A 56 23.64 19.57 -1.44
CA GLU A 56 22.75 19.28 -2.58
C GLU A 56 22.16 17.88 -2.50
N ALA A 57 22.98 16.86 -2.22
CA ALA A 57 22.53 15.50 -2.02
C ALA A 57 21.48 15.39 -0.89
N LYS A 58 21.72 16.12 0.21
CA LYS A 58 20.78 16.25 1.32
C LYS A 58 19.48 16.93 0.88
N ALA A 59 19.59 17.97 0.05
CA ALA A 59 18.42 18.65 -0.49
C ALA A 59 17.60 17.72 -1.40
N LEU A 60 18.22 17.03 -2.36
CA LEU A 60 17.52 16.07 -3.20
C LEU A 60 16.90 14.93 -2.38
N ALA A 61 17.61 14.38 -1.40
CA ALA A 61 17.07 13.32 -0.54
C ALA A 61 15.86 13.81 0.28
N GLY A 62 15.88 15.06 0.75
CA GLY A 62 14.72 15.72 1.37
C GLY A 62 13.56 15.90 0.38
N ALA A 63 13.85 16.28 -0.87
CA ALA A 63 12.84 16.45 -1.91
C ALA A 63 12.17 15.14 -2.29
N ILE A 64 12.95 14.05 -2.42
CA ILE A 64 12.45 12.69 -2.66
C ILE A 64 11.52 12.24 -1.53
N TRP A 65 11.86 12.53 -0.27
CA TRP A 65 10.96 12.23 0.86
C TRP A 65 9.60 12.93 0.69
N VAL A 66 9.61 14.23 0.39
CA VAL A 66 8.37 15.01 0.21
C VAL A 66 7.60 14.54 -1.02
N ALA A 67 8.30 14.21 -2.10
CA ALA A 67 7.68 13.66 -3.31
C ALA A 67 7.00 12.29 -3.05
N CYS A 68 7.59 11.43 -2.21
CA CYS A 68 6.92 10.22 -1.73
C CYS A 68 5.64 10.53 -0.95
N GLU A 69 5.65 11.52 -0.04
CA GLU A 69 4.44 11.96 0.68
C GLU A 69 3.36 12.42 -0.30
N LEU A 70 3.72 13.26 -1.28
CA LEU A 70 2.79 13.77 -2.30
C LEU A 70 2.21 12.66 -3.18
N LEU A 71 3.04 11.70 -3.63
CA LEU A 71 2.57 10.57 -4.42
C LEU A 71 1.58 9.71 -3.64
N ILE A 72 1.86 9.44 -2.36
CA ILE A 72 0.94 8.66 -1.51
C ILE A 72 -0.40 9.39 -1.36
N ASP A 73 -0.37 10.71 -1.12
CA ASP A 73 -1.59 11.52 -1.00
C ASP A 73 -2.39 11.53 -2.32
N ASP A 74 -1.74 11.72 -3.47
CA ASP A 74 -2.36 11.66 -4.80
C ASP A 74 -3.00 10.29 -5.06
N LEU A 75 -2.31 9.19 -4.73
CA LEU A 75 -2.83 7.83 -4.91
C LEU A 75 -4.05 7.54 -4.02
N PHE A 76 -4.08 8.06 -2.79
CA PHE A 76 -5.26 7.92 -1.94
C PHE A 76 -6.45 8.75 -2.45
N GLU A 77 -6.19 9.91 -3.04
CA GLU A 77 -7.20 10.73 -3.68
C GLU A 77 -7.76 10.03 -4.92
N ASP A 78 -6.90 9.50 -5.79
CA ASP A 78 -7.31 8.71 -6.95
C ASP A 78 -8.13 7.47 -6.53
N LEU A 79 -7.73 6.78 -5.46
CA LEU A 79 -8.48 5.64 -4.92
C LEU A 79 -9.86 6.06 -4.40
N ARG A 80 -9.97 7.26 -3.83
CA ARG A 80 -11.24 7.84 -3.38
C ARG A 80 -12.14 8.18 -4.57
N GLU A 81 -11.57 8.68 -5.66
CA GLU A 81 -12.29 9.04 -6.88
C GLU A 81 -12.80 7.83 -7.66
N LEU A 82 -12.07 6.71 -7.69
CA LEU A 82 -12.51 5.44 -8.30
C LEU A 82 -13.77 4.84 -7.63
N GLY A 83 -14.13 5.29 -6.43
CA GLY A 83 -15.30 4.81 -5.70
C GLY A 83 -15.27 3.31 -5.36
N GLN A 84 -16.39 2.78 -4.88
CA GLN A 84 -16.50 1.36 -4.51
C GLN A 84 -16.76 0.44 -5.71
N ASP A 85 -17.31 0.98 -6.80
CA ASP A 85 -17.72 0.23 -7.98
C ASP A 85 -16.56 -0.02 -8.97
N GLY A 86 -15.41 0.66 -8.76
CA GLY A 86 -14.18 0.45 -9.54
C GLY A 86 -14.25 0.93 -10.99
N GLU A 87 -15.34 1.61 -11.37
CA GLU A 87 -15.47 2.27 -12.67
C GLU A 87 -14.82 3.66 -12.60
N ILE A 88 -13.88 3.91 -13.51
CA ILE A 88 -13.30 5.25 -13.70
C ILE A 88 -14.41 6.14 -14.29
N ASP A 89 -14.77 7.22 -13.59
CA ASP A 89 -15.54 8.30 -14.21
C ASP A 89 -14.69 8.84 -15.38
N PRO A 90 -15.16 8.79 -16.65
CA PRO A 90 -14.38 9.22 -17.81
C PRO A 90 -13.93 10.68 -17.75
N ASP A 91 -14.58 11.50 -16.92
CA ASP A 91 -14.25 12.91 -16.71
C ASP A 91 -13.44 13.15 -15.40
N ALA A 92 -13.16 12.10 -14.60
CA ALA A 92 -12.33 12.22 -13.40
C ALA A 92 -10.86 12.43 -13.78
N PHE A 93 -10.21 13.34 -13.06
CA PHE A 93 -8.80 13.65 -13.22
C PHE A 93 -8.01 12.87 -12.17
N LEU A 94 -7.62 11.65 -12.54
CA LEU A 94 -6.82 10.77 -11.69
C LEU A 94 -5.34 11.14 -11.81
N ARG A 95 -4.83 11.79 -10.78
CA ARG A 95 -3.55 12.50 -10.77
C ARG A 95 -2.36 11.57 -10.99
N ALA A 96 -2.33 10.46 -10.27
CA ALA A 96 -1.27 9.48 -10.34
C ALA A 96 -1.46 8.52 -11.53
N PHE A 97 -2.70 8.29 -11.98
CA PHE A 97 -2.98 7.47 -13.17
C PHE A 97 -2.39 8.05 -14.44
N ASP A 98 -2.53 9.36 -14.62
CA ASP A 98 -2.06 10.06 -15.82
C ASP A 98 -0.53 9.99 -15.97
N GLU A 99 0.18 9.63 -14.91
CA GLU A 99 1.63 9.44 -14.88
C GLU A 99 2.08 7.99 -15.01
N LEU A 100 1.16 7.02 -14.94
CA LEU A 100 1.45 5.62 -15.22
C LEU A 100 1.49 5.34 -16.73
N PRO A 101 2.10 4.22 -17.17
CA PRO A 101 2.15 3.86 -18.58
C PRO A 101 0.75 3.86 -19.24
N PRO A 102 0.48 4.73 -20.23
CA PRO A 102 -0.89 4.97 -20.70
C PRO A 102 -1.49 3.77 -21.45
N ALA A 103 -0.65 2.90 -22.02
CA ALA A 103 -1.09 1.69 -22.73
C ALA A 103 -1.91 0.73 -21.84
N PHE A 104 -1.73 0.80 -20.52
CA PHE A 104 -2.35 -0.13 -19.58
C PHE A 104 -3.51 0.47 -18.78
N ILE A 105 -4.05 1.62 -19.20
CA ILE A 105 -5.10 2.34 -18.46
C ILE A 105 -6.30 1.47 -18.08
N THR A 106 -6.66 0.50 -18.92
CA THR A 106 -7.76 -0.45 -18.69
C THR A 106 -7.52 -1.44 -17.56
N HIS A 107 -6.27 -1.59 -17.11
CA HIS A 107 -5.88 -2.46 -16.01
C HIS A 107 -5.81 -1.73 -14.67
N TYR A 108 -5.78 -0.39 -14.68
CA TYR A 108 -5.72 0.41 -13.48
C TYR A 108 -7.11 0.50 -12.85
N ASN A 109 -7.33 -0.31 -11.83
CA ASN A 109 -8.56 -0.37 -11.05
C ASN A 109 -8.27 -0.16 -9.55
N ALA A 110 -9.31 -0.17 -8.72
CA ALA A 110 -9.15 0.02 -7.28
C ALA A 110 -8.23 -1.01 -6.62
N LEU A 111 -8.17 -2.25 -7.12
CA LEU A 111 -7.26 -3.28 -6.60
C LEU A 111 -5.81 -2.98 -7.00
N PHE A 112 -5.57 -2.62 -8.26
CA PHE A 112 -4.26 -2.19 -8.74
C PHE A 112 -3.73 -1.04 -7.89
N LEU A 113 -4.54 0.01 -7.65
CA LEU A 113 -4.14 1.14 -6.83
C LEU A 113 -3.80 0.74 -5.41
N LYS A 114 -4.62 -0.08 -4.76
CA LYS A 114 -4.33 -0.52 -3.39
C LYS A 114 -3.00 -1.25 -3.32
N LYS A 115 -2.70 -2.13 -4.29
CA LYS A 115 -1.38 -2.77 -4.41
C LYS A 115 -0.28 -1.74 -4.65
N PHE A 116 -0.47 -0.82 -5.58
CA PHE A 116 0.51 0.19 -5.92
C PHE A 116 0.83 1.13 -4.75
N ILE A 117 -0.16 1.55 -3.97
CA ILE A 117 0.01 2.31 -2.71
C ILE A 117 0.92 1.54 -1.75
N THR A 118 0.68 0.23 -1.55
CA THR A 118 1.54 -0.55 -0.64
C THR A 118 2.98 -0.65 -1.15
N VAL A 119 3.17 -0.73 -2.46
CA VAL A 119 4.50 -0.71 -3.10
C VAL A 119 5.21 0.62 -2.89
N VAL A 120 4.51 1.76 -3.04
CA VAL A 120 5.07 3.10 -2.83
C VAL A 120 5.45 3.31 -1.36
N VAL A 121 4.62 2.84 -0.42
CA VAL A 121 4.94 2.87 1.01
C VAL A 121 6.19 2.02 1.31
N ASP A 122 6.30 0.83 0.72
CA ASP A 122 7.48 0.00 0.87
C ASP A 122 8.73 0.61 0.23
N LEU A 123 8.60 1.25 -0.93
CA LEU A 123 9.70 2.01 -1.56
C LEU A 123 10.20 3.11 -0.62
N GLY A 124 9.30 3.92 -0.05
CA GLY A 124 9.66 4.94 0.93
C GLY A 124 10.40 4.35 2.14
N ARG A 125 9.92 3.23 2.68
CA ARG A 125 10.61 2.50 3.77
C ARG A 125 12.00 2.02 3.36
N GLN A 126 12.16 1.48 2.16
CA GLN A 126 13.44 0.98 1.63
C GLN A 126 14.46 2.11 1.45
N LEU A 127 14.04 3.24 0.86
CA LEU A 127 14.89 4.42 0.68
C LEU A 127 15.43 4.95 2.02
N VAL A 128 14.59 4.99 3.05
CA VAL A 128 14.99 5.38 4.42
C VAL A 128 15.95 4.36 5.04
N ALA A 129 15.68 3.07 4.83
CA ALA A 129 16.53 1.99 5.33
C ALA A 129 17.89 1.92 4.62
N GLY A 130 18.02 2.55 3.46
CA GLY A 130 19.18 2.48 2.58
C GLY A 130 19.24 1.20 1.76
N GLN A 131 18.09 0.67 1.40
CA GLN A 131 17.93 -0.49 0.53
C GLN A 131 17.61 0.04 -0.87
N TRP A 132 18.58 -0.03 -1.78
CA TRP A 132 18.49 0.60 -3.11
C TRP A 132 17.99 -0.36 -4.19
N ALA A 133 18.16 -1.65 -3.98
CA ALA A 133 17.71 -2.65 -4.92
C ALA A 133 16.19 -2.68 -4.97
N LEU A 134 15.63 -2.10 -6.03
CA LEU A 134 14.20 -2.19 -6.32
C LEU A 134 13.81 -3.65 -6.51
N THR A 135 12.63 -4.01 -6.02
CA THR A 135 12.23 -5.41 -5.90
C THR A 135 11.34 -5.87 -7.05
N CYS A 136 10.66 -4.96 -7.74
CA CYS A 136 9.75 -5.27 -8.84
C CYS A 136 9.51 -4.05 -9.75
N VAL A 137 8.90 -4.26 -10.92
CA VAL A 137 8.60 -3.19 -11.90
C VAL A 137 7.71 -2.11 -11.28
N ALA A 138 6.75 -2.47 -10.42
CA ALA A 138 5.89 -1.50 -9.75
C ALA A 138 6.70 -0.54 -8.86
N GLN A 139 7.81 -0.98 -8.26
CA GLN A 139 8.70 -0.08 -7.52
C GLN A 139 9.49 0.84 -8.44
N GLU A 140 9.89 0.38 -9.61
CA GLU A 140 10.55 1.22 -10.62
C GLU A 140 9.62 2.33 -11.11
N LEU A 141 8.38 1.99 -11.43
CA LEU A 141 7.35 2.96 -11.80
C LEU A 141 7.08 3.95 -10.66
N ALA A 142 6.95 3.47 -9.42
CA ALA A 142 6.76 4.33 -8.27
C ALA A 142 7.95 5.29 -8.07
N LEU A 143 9.19 4.81 -8.20
CA LEU A 143 10.37 5.66 -8.08
C LEU A 143 10.43 6.70 -9.20
N ARG A 144 10.10 6.32 -10.44
CA ARG A 144 10.01 7.25 -11.57
C ARG A 144 9.04 8.39 -11.27
N MET A 145 7.82 8.07 -10.81
CA MET A 145 6.80 9.05 -10.41
C MET A 145 7.22 9.92 -9.23
N VAL A 146 8.02 9.38 -8.29
CA VAL A 146 8.61 10.15 -7.19
C VAL A 146 9.64 11.14 -7.73
N LEU A 147 10.52 10.72 -8.64
CA LEU A 147 11.51 11.62 -9.24
C LEU A 147 10.82 12.72 -10.05
N ASP A 148 9.80 12.41 -10.85
CA ASP A 148 9.07 13.44 -11.61
C ASP A 148 8.41 14.48 -10.68
N ARG A 149 7.94 14.06 -9.49
CA ARG A 149 7.41 14.98 -8.47
C ARG A 149 8.46 15.85 -7.79
N VAL A 150 9.74 15.49 -7.83
CA VAL A 150 10.80 16.34 -7.25
C VAL A 150 10.82 17.70 -7.92
N GLU A 151 10.56 17.81 -9.22
CA GLU A 151 10.45 19.11 -9.92
C GLU A 151 9.38 20.01 -9.28
N THR A 152 8.21 19.44 -8.99
CA THR A 152 7.12 20.16 -8.29
C THR A 152 7.55 20.58 -6.88
N VAL A 153 8.28 19.72 -6.17
CA VAL A 153 8.83 20.04 -4.84
C VAL A 153 9.88 21.17 -4.94
N GLN A 154 10.72 21.20 -5.98
CA GLN A 154 11.67 22.29 -6.20
C GLN A 154 10.95 23.63 -6.33
N GLU A 155 9.87 23.68 -7.11
CA GLU A 155 9.09 24.90 -7.30
C GLU A 155 8.40 25.35 -6.01
N ILE A 156 7.76 24.42 -5.27
CA ILE A 156 7.01 24.74 -4.05
C ILE A 156 7.94 25.29 -2.95
N TYR A 157 9.11 24.68 -2.77
CA TYR A 157 10.02 25.01 -1.68
C TYR A 157 11.18 25.93 -2.11
N GLY A 158 11.22 26.34 -3.38
CA GLY A 158 12.29 27.17 -3.93
C GLY A 158 13.67 26.50 -3.88
N LEU A 159 13.72 25.18 -4.05
CA LEU A 159 14.97 24.42 -3.98
C LEU A 159 15.78 24.62 -5.26
N THR A 160 17.08 24.80 -5.10
CA THR A 160 18.04 24.83 -6.21
C THR A 160 18.79 23.50 -6.21
N LEU A 161 18.56 22.69 -7.23
CA LEU A 161 19.31 21.48 -7.54
C LEU A 161 20.03 21.69 -8.88
N ASP A 162 21.13 21.00 -9.13
CA ASP A 162 21.84 21.06 -10.41
C ASP A 162 20.96 20.60 -11.58
N ASP A 163 21.16 21.18 -12.78
CA ASP A 163 20.33 20.92 -13.96
C ASP A 163 20.28 19.43 -14.38
N ASP A 164 21.26 18.61 -13.96
CA ASP A 164 21.37 17.18 -14.26
C ASP A 164 21.00 16.26 -13.08
N TRP A 165 20.44 16.81 -11.99
CA TRP A 165 20.10 16.05 -10.78
C TRP A 165 19.27 14.80 -11.07
N GLN A 166 18.34 14.88 -12.02
CA GLN A 166 17.44 13.76 -12.34
C GLN A 166 18.20 12.61 -13.00
N SER A 167 18.98 12.91 -14.04
CA SER A 167 19.77 11.89 -14.76
C SER A 167 20.73 11.17 -13.81
N TRP A 168 21.33 11.91 -12.89
CA TRP A 168 22.23 11.32 -11.91
C TRP A 168 21.49 10.55 -10.80
N ALA A 169 20.31 10.99 -10.36
CA ALA A 169 19.48 10.22 -9.43
C ALA A 169 19.04 8.90 -10.06
N GLU A 170 18.63 8.92 -11.34
CA GLU A 170 18.26 7.73 -12.09
C GLU A 170 19.42 6.73 -12.15
N ALA A 171 20.63 7.20 -12.48
CA ALA A 171 21.84 6.37 -12.53
C ALA A 171 22.25 5.75 -11.19
N ARG A 172 21.78 6.29 -10.06
CA ARG A 172 22.14 5.81 -8.71
C ARG A 172 21.09 4.93 -8.06
N LEU A 173 19.83 5.11 -8.43
CA LEU A 173 18.68 4.48 -7.78
C LEU A 173 18.05 3.37 -8.61
N PHE A 174 18.24 3.35 -9.92
CA PHE A 174 17.83 2.24 -10.76
C PHE A 174 19.00 1.32 -11.12
N GLU A 175 18.71 0.03 -11.27
CA GLU A 175 19.68 -0.98 -11.78
C GLU A 175 19.76 -0.89 -13.31
N ASP A 176 18.61 -0.67 -13.97
CA ASP A 176 18.46 -0.43 -15.40
C ASP A 176 17.27 0.52 -15.66
N LEU A 177 16.95 0.79 -16.93
CA LEU A 177 15.87 1.69 -17.32
C LEU A 177 14.81 0.99 -18.18
N ASP A 178 14.62 -0.31 -17.99
CA ASP A 178 13.71 -1.12 -18.82
C ASP A 178 12.26 -0.66 -18.69
N HIS A 179 11.84 -0.24 -17.48
CA HIS A 179 10.52 0.34 -17.23
C HIS A 179 10.18 1.54 -18.14
N GLN A 180 11.18 2.27 -18.65
CA GLN A 180 10.95 3.40 -19.55
C GLN A 180 10.33 2.96 -20.90
N TRP A 181 10.50 1.70 -21.30
CA TRP A 181 9.92 1.18 -22.54
C TRP A 181 8.38 1.14 -22.48
N LEU A 182 7.80 1.00 -21.29
CA LEU A 182 6.35 1.03 -21.06
C LEU A 182 5.72 2.38 -21.42
N TYR A 183 6.50 3.45 -21.41
CA TYR A 183 6.06 4.80 -21.75
C TYR A 183 6.23 5.14 -23.23
N ASN A 184 6.89 4.28 -24.02
CA ASN A 184 7.18 4.56 -25.42
C ASN A 184 6.07 4.02 -26.34
N PRO A 185 5.25 4.87 -26.98
CA PRO A 185 4.14 4.41 -27.81
C PRO A 185 4.58 3.60 -29.04
N ARG A 186 5.86 3.67 -29.43
CA ARG A 186 6.40 2.90 -30.55
C ARG A 186 6.74 1.46 -30.17
N MET A 187 6.81 1.18 -28.88
CA MET A 187 7.11 -0.15 -28.34
C MET A 187 5.85 -0.88 -27.88
N ASP A 188 4.69 -0.22 -27.78
CA ASP A 188 3.42 -0.78 -27.32
C ASP A 188 3.14 -2.22 -27.82
N GLY A 189 2.81 -3.13 -26.90
CA GLY A 189 2.59 -4.56 -27.15
C GLY A 189 3.84 -5.43 -27.15
N PHE A 190 5.04 -4.87 -26.90
CA PHE A 190 6.29 -5.64 -26.87
C PHE A 190 6.38 -6.59 -25.66
N GLU A 191 5.80 -6.22 -24.53
CA GLU A 191 5.72 -6.99 -23.30
C GLU A 191 4.95 -8.31 -23.47
N GLU A 192 4.10 -8.40 -24.49
CA GLU A 192 3.39 -9.63 -24.85
C GLU A 192 4.27 -10.63 -25.60
N ASN A 193 5.47 -10.25 -26.04
CA ASN A 193 6.40 -11.16 -26.70
C ASN A 193 7.14 -12.03 -25.67
N PRO A 194 6.88 -13.35 -25.58
CA PRO A 194 7.45 -14.21 -24.53
C PRO A 194 8.97 -14.33 -24.56
N GLY A 195 9.60 -14.10 -25.74
CA GLY A 195 11.05 -14.18 -25.90
C GLY A 195 11.77 -12.86 -25.65
N PHE A 196 11.06 -11.73 -25.53
CA PHE A 196 11.70 -10.42 -25.51
C PHE A 196 12.59 -10.22 -24.28
N ALA A 197 12.09 -10.53 -23.08
CA ALA A 197 12.87 -10.42 -21.84
C ALA A 197 14.11 -11.33 -21.87
N GLU A 198 13.98 -12.58 -22.36
CA GLU A 198 15.10 -13.52 -22.47
C GLU A 198 16.15 -13.08 -23.52
N GLU A 199 15.70 -12.54 -24.66
CA GLU A 199 16.57 -12.10 -25.75
C GLU A 199 17.32 -10.80 -25.43
N THR A 200 16.72 -9.91 -24.62
CA THR A 200 17.29 -8.61 -24.26
C THR A 200 17.98 -8.60 -22.90
N GLY A 201 17.72 -9.61 -22.06
CA GLY A 201 18.14 -9.62 -20.66
C GLY A 201 17.33 -8.66 -19.77
N ALA A 202 16.22 -8.13 -20.28
CA ALA A 202 15.40 -7.15 -19.59
C ALA A 202 14.48 -7.77 -18.54
N ALA A 203 13.97 -6.93 -17.63
CA ALA A 203 12.90 -7.33 -16.73
C ALA A 203 11.64 -7.79 -17.49
N ASN A 204 10.81 -8.63 -16.85
CA ASN A 204 9.50 -8.97 -17.42
C ASN A 204 8.53 -7.81 -17.18
N LEU A 205 8.15 -7.13 -18.26
CA LEU A 205 7.34 -5.91 -18.23
C LEU A 205 5.83 -6.15 -18.42
N ARG A 206 5.38 -7.41 -18.38
CA ARG A 206 3.94 -7.72 -18.43
C ARG A 206 3.23 -7.21 -17.18
N ILE A 207 2.05 -6.60 -17.38
CA ILE A 207 1.30 -5.96 -16.27
C ILE A 207 0.89 -6.92 -15.15
N ASP A 208 0.61 -8.17 -15.47
CA ASP A 208 0.27 -9.20 -14.49
C ASP A 208 1.46 -9.59 -13.59
N GLN A 209 2.68 -9.18 -13.94
CA GLN A 209 3.92 -9.46 -13.21
C GLN A 209 4.58 -8.21 -12.60
N TRP A 210 3.97 -7.02 -12.72
CA TRP A 210 4.59 -5.80 -12.19
C TRP A 210 4.84 -5.83 -10.68
N PHE A 211 4.07 -6.62 -9.95
CA PHE A 211 4.19 -6.79 -8.51
C PHE A 211 5.02 -8.02 -8.11
N ASP A 212 5.49 -8.80 -9.07
CA ASP A 212 6.31 -9.98 -8.82
C ASP A 212 7.76 -9.58 -8.54
N PRO A 213 8.43 -10.25 -7.60
CA PRO A 213 9.81 -9.90 -7.27
C PRO A 213 10.77 -10.28 -8.41
N PHE A 214 11.72 -9.40 -8.73
CA PHE A 214 12.81 -9.68 -9.67
C PHE A 214 13.68 -10.86 -9.22
N ARG A 215 13.89 -11.01 -7.90
CA ARG A 215 14.69 -12.08 -7.29
C ARG A 215 13.80 -12.94 -6.40
N ARG A 216 13.87 -14.28 -6.58
CA ARG A 216 12.99 -15.25 -5.90
C ARG A 216 13.07 -15.26 -4.37
N ASP A 217 14.17 -14.78 -3.80
CA ASP A 217 14.41 -14.68 -2.37
C ASP A 217 13.92 -13.35 -1.75
N THR A 218 13.34 -12.47 -2.57
CA THR A 218 12.81 -11.19 -2.11
C THR A 218 11.44 -11.35 -1.48
N VAL A 219 11.29 -10.84 -0.26
CA VAL A 219 10.00 -10.79 0.44
C VAL A 219 9.22 -9.55 -0.01
N MET A 220 8.07 -9.76 -0.63
CA MET A 220 7.14 -8.70 -1.05
C MET A 220 6.15 -8.33 0.06
N ASN A 221 5.53 -7.15 -0.06
CA ASN A 221 4.38 -6.79 0.76
C ASN A 221 3.30 -7.87 0.61
N PRO A 222 2.70 -8.39 1.71
CA PRO A 222 1.68 -9.43 1.62
C PRO A 222 0.44 -8.97 0.83
N TYR A 223 0.16 -7.67 0.76
CA TYR A 223 -0.95 -7.13 -0.01
C TYR A 223 -0.64 -7.00 -1.51
N ALA A 224 0.62 -6.70 -1.85
CA ALA A 224 1.06 -6.54 -3.24
C ALA A 224 1.40 -7.88 -3.89
N ALA A 225 1.92 -8.84 -3.12
CA ALA A 225 2.23 -10.17 -3.58
C ALA A 225 1.06 -10.74 -4.38
N ALA A 226 1.35 -11.31 -5.54
CA ALA A 226 0.37 -12.17 -6.22
C ALA A 226 -0.15 -13.18 -5.19
N GLU A 227 -1.43 -13.59 -5.30
CA GLU A 227 -1.91 -14.73 -4.52
C GLU A 227 -0.90 -15.84 -4.72
N SER A 228 -0.14 -16.14 -3.68
CA SER A 228 0.73 -17.28 -3.68
C SER A 228 -0.21 -18.43 -3.95
N THR A 229 -0.12 -19.03 -5.14
CA THR A 229 -0.66 -20.35 -5.42
C THR A 229 0.15 -21.30 -4.55
N TRP A 230 -0.16 -21.24 -3.27
CA TRP A 230 0.39 -22.08 -2.24
C TRP A 230 -0.70 -23.12 -1.94
N PRO A 231 -0.42 -24.41 -2.17
CA PRO A 231 0.88 -24.97 -2.55
C PRO A 231 1.17 -24.85 -4.07
N PRO A 232 2.46 -24.86 -4.46
CA PRO A 232 2.90 -24.72 -5.85
C PRO A 232 2.32 -25.85 -6.73
N GLU A 233 1.85 -25.49 -7.93
CA GLU A 233 1.48 -26.46 -8.97
C GLU A 233 2.75 -27.21 -9.43
N GLY A 234 3.08 -28.31 -8.77
CA GLY A 234 4.31 -29.05 -9.10
C GLY A 234 4.57 -30.37 -8.38
N GLU A 235 4.03 -30.59 -7.17
CA GLU A 235 4.15 -31.89 -6.50
C GLU A 235 2.79 -32.61 -6.53
N LYS A 236 2.48 -33.22 -7.68
CA LYS A 236 1.58 -34.37 -7.71
C LYS A 236 2.42 -35.59 -7.36
N ASP A 237 2.62 -35.81 -6.07
CA ASP A 237 2.94 -37.15 -5.59
C ASP A 237 1.69 -38.02 -5.81
N GLU A 238 1.79 -38.88 -6.83
CA GLU A 238 0.88 -40.00 -7.03
C GLU A 238 1.06 -40.99 -5.88
N GLU A 239 0.31 -40.82 -4.79
CA GLU A 239 -0.10 -41.83 -3.79
C GLU A 239 -0.32 -41.13 -2.43
N ASP A 240 -1.52 -40.60 -2.22
CA ASP A 240 -2.20 -40.83 -0.94
C ASP A 240 -3.71 -40.58 -1.12
N ASP A 241 -4.46 -41.64 -0.87
CA ASP A 241 -5.90 -41.72 -0.92
C ASP A 241 -6.56 -40.77 0.11
N GLU A 242 -7.61 -40.09 -0.32
CA GLU A 242 -8.71 -39.55 0.50
C GLU A 242 -8.35 -38.61 1.68
N ALA A 243 -8.23 -37.32 1.37
CA ALA A 243 -8.89 -36.27 2.16
C ALA A 243 -9.26 -35.08 1.25
N GLU A 244 -10.36 -35.21 0.50
CA GLU A 244 -11.03 -34.06 -0.12
C GLU A 244 -11.46 -33.10 0.99
N ILE A 245 -10.65 -32.09 1.33
CA ILE A 245 -11.18 -30.85 1.90
C ILE A 245 -11.74 -30.05 0.73
N ARG A 246 -12.93 -30.47 0.32
CA ARG A 246 -13.81 -29.70 -0.54
C ARG A 246 -14.35 -28.57 0.33
N ILE A 247 -13.71 -27.40 0.35
CA ILE A 247 -14.42 -26.19 0.75
C ILE A 247 -15.38 -25.88 -0.40
N SER A 248 -16.50 -26.60 -0.41
CA SER A 248 -17.68 -26.13 -1.11
C SER A 248 -18.06 -24.82 -0.43
N TYR A 249 -17.99 -23.72 -1.17
CA TYR A 249 -18.90 -22.60 -0.98
C TYR A 249 -20.32 -23.12 -1.28
N GLU A 250 -20.83 -24.02 -0.44
CA GLU A 250 -22.25 -24.11 -0.23
C GLU A 250 -22.62 -22.80 0.43
N GLU A 251 -23.58 -22.10 -0.18
CA GLU A 251 -24.37 -21.06 0.46
C GLU A 251 -24.45 -21.39 1.95
N THR A 252 -23.87 -20.53 2.80
CA THR A 252 -24.03 -20.64 4.24
C THR A 252 -25.49 -20.33 4.53
N SER A 253 -26.29 -21.34 4.27
CA SER A 253 -27.58 -21.61 4.80
C SER A 253 -27.44 -21.40 6.30
N TRP A 254 -28.01 -20.30 6.77
CA TRP A 254 -28.27 -20.00 8.18
C TRP A 254 -29.27 -21.02 8.78
N GLN A 255 -29.11 -22.31 8.48
CA GLN A 255 -29.89 -23.41 9.00
C GLN A 255 -28.98 -24.34 9.80
N ALA A 256 -28.72 -23.98 11.05
CA ALA A 256 -28.61 -24.92 12.16
C ALA A 256 -28.41 -24.14 13.46
N GLU A 257 -29.52 -24.02 14.21
CA GLU A 257 -29.76 -24.03 15.67
C GLU A 257 -28.64 -23.89 16.74
N GLU A 258 -27.37 -23.67 16.42
CA GLU A 258 -26.35 -23.36 17.43
C GLU A 258 -26.40 -21.86 17.76
N THR A 259 -26.75 -21.55 19.01
CA THR A 259 -26.61 -20.21 19.58
C THR A 259 -25.14 -19.79 19.50
N MET A 260 -24.80 -18.98 18.50
CA MET A 260 -23.52 -18.28 18.46
C MET A 260 -23.62 -17.07 19.37
N THR A 261 -22.93 -17.13 20.51
CA THR A 261 -22.81 -16.01 21.44
C THR A 261 -21.42 -15.39 21.41
N THR A 262 -21.34 -14.08 21.62
CA THR A 262 -20.07 -13.34 21.72
C THR A 262 -20.16 -12.27 22.81
N PRO A 263 -19.10 -12.02 23.61
CA PRO A 263 -19.16 -11.00 24.65
C PRO A 263 -19.18 -9.59 24.07
N TRP A 264 -20.09 -8.74 24.53
CA TRP A 264 -20.27 -7.36 24.06
C TRP A 264 -20.54 -6.37 25.18
N LEU A 265 -20.01 -5.16 25.05
CA LEU A 265 -20.31 -4.06 25.96
C LEU A 265 -21.45 -3.21 25.39
N ILE A 266 -22.54 -3.07 26.15
CA ILE A 266 -23.73 -2.29 25.77
C ILE A 266 -23.94 -1.16 26.78
N ARG A 267 -24.26 0.05 26.30
CA ARG A 267 -24.59 1.15 27.23
C ARG A 267 -25.89 0.87 27.98
N PRO A 268 -26.00 1.23 29.28
CA PRO A 268 -27.22 1.03 30.06
C PRO A 268 -28.49 1.62 29.42
N ASP A 269 -28.38 2.77 28.76
CA ASP A 269 -29.49 3.45 28.06
C ASP A 269 -29.92 2.75 26.76
N SER A 270 -29.12 1.81 26.25
CA SER A 270 -29.34 1.08 25.01
C SER A 270 -29.94 -0.31 25.21
N VAL A 271 -30.11 -0.76 26.46
CA VAL A 271 -30.60 -2.12 26.79
C VAL A 271 -32.05 -2.34 26.35
N GLU A 272 -32.91 -1.33 26.50
CA GLU A 272 -34.31 -1.44 26.02
C GLU A 272 -34.38 -1.54 24.50
N ALA A 273 -33.56 -0.76 23.79
CA ALA A 273 -33.46 -0.84 22.33
C ALA A 273 -32.97 -2.22 21.89
N LEU A 274 -31.93 -2.77 22.54
CA LEU A 274 -31.41 -4.11 22.27
C LEU A 274 -32.49 -5.20 22.43
N ARG A 275 -33.31 -5.13 23.49
CA ARG A 275 -34.39 -6.08 23.75
C ARG A 275 -35.58 -5.93 22.81
N ALA A 276 -35.71 -4.78 22.16
CA ALA A 276 -36.78 -4.49 21.21
C ALA A 276 -36.43 -4.89 19.77
N ILE A 277 -35.18 -5.30 19.50
CA ILE A 277 -34.74 -5.73 18.16
C ILE A 277 -35.50 -7.00 17.75
N ASP A 278 -36.19 -6.94 16.61
CA ASP A 278 -36.77 -8.11 15.99
C ASP A 278 -35.66 -8.98 15.35
N PRO A 279 -35.64 -10.31 15.58
CA PRO A 279 -34.60 -11.17 15.04
C PRO A 279 -34.53 -11.22 13.50
N GLU A 280 -35.66 -11.09 12.79
CA GLU A 280 -35.67 -11.09 11.33
C GLU A 280 -35.13 -9.79 10.77
N ASP A 281 -35.53 -8.65 11.34
CA ASP A 281 -35.02 -7.33 10.97
C ASP A 281 -33.50 -7.26 11.18
N PHE A 282 -33.01 -7.77 12.30
CA PHE A 282 -31.58 -7.82 12.60
C PHE A 282 -30.81 -8.66 11.58
N ARG A 283 -31.29 -9.88 11.26
CA ARG A 283 -30.63 -10.74 10.26
C ARG A 283 -30.66 -10.13 8.87
N SER A 284 -31.75 -9.46 8.50
CA SER A 284 -31.84 -8.73 7.24
C SER A 284 -30.79 -7.62 7.20
N ALA A 285 -30.68 -6.83 8.27
CA ALA A 285 -29.69 -5.76 8.37
C ALA A 285 -28.25 -6.28 8.32
N VAL A 286 -27.94 -7.38 9.02
CA VAL A 286 -26.61 -8.02 8.94
C VAL A 286 -26.32 -8.48 7.51
N ARG A 287 -27.24 -9.21 6.87
CA ARG A 287 -27.05 -9.72 5.49
C ARG A 287 -26.85 -8.59 4.50
N GLU A 288 -27.69 -7.57 4.55
CA GLU A 288 -27.59 -6.39 3.70
C GLU A 288 -26.27 -5.65 3.93
N PHE A 289 -25.86 -5.49 5.19
CA PHE A 289 -24.63 -4.81 5.55
C PHE A 289 -23.37 -5.54 5.10
N THR A 290 -23.37 -6.89 5.15
CA THR A 290 -22.23 -7.73 4.73
C THR A 290 -22.20 -7.99 3.23
N LYS A 291 -23.32 -7.85 2.51
CA LYS A 291 -23.45 -8.16 1.08
C LYS A 291 -22.39 -7.45 0.24
N ASP A 292 -22.13 -6.18 0.55
CA ASP A 292 -21.18 -5.33 -0.20
C ASP A 292 -19.86 -5.13 0.58
N ARG A 293 -19.65 -5.88 1.68
CA ARG A 293 -18.49 -5.74 2.59
C ARG A 293 -17.99 -7.10 3.09
N PRO A 294 -17.53 -8.01 2.21
CA PRO A 294 -17.17 -9.38 2.61
C PRO A 294 -15.93 -9.48 3.50
N PHE A 295 -15.11 -8.44 3.60
CA PHE A 295 -13.86 -8.42 4.38
C PHE A 295 -13.96 -7.67 5.71
N LEU A 296 -15.16 -7.24 6.12
CA LEU A 296 -15.31 -6.54 7.39
C LEU A 296 -15.29 -7.56 8.54
N GLU A 297 -14.50 -7.28 9.57
CA GLU A 297 -14.50 -8.08 10.78
C GLU A 297 -15.92 -8.11 11.38
N LEU A 298 -16.30 -9.27 11.94
CA LEU A 298 -17.64 -9.49 12.49
C LEU A 298 -18.02 -8.43 13.53
N ASP A 299 -17.03 -7.98 14.31
CA ASP A 299 -17.24 -6.99 15.37
C ASP A 299 -17.59 -5.60 14.81
N ASP A 300 -16.96 -5.18 13.71
CA ASP A 300 -17.24 -3.92 13.05
C ASP A 300 -18.62 -3.94 12.38
N ALA A 301 -18.96 -5.07 11.74
CA ALA A 301 -20.27 -5.28 11.14
C ALA A 301 -21.37 -5.22 12.19
N LEU A 302 -21.17 -5.91 13.30
CA LEU A 302 -22.12 -5.97 14.40
C LEU A 302 -22.27 -4.61 15.09
N HIS A 303 -21.17 -3.87 15.29
CA HIS A 303 -21.23 -2.52 15.84
C HIS A 303 -22.06 -1.58 14.95
N ALA A 304 -21.81 -1.60 13.64
CA ALA A 304 -22.53 -0.76 12.69
C ALA A 304 -24.02 -1.11 12.62
N VAL A 305 -24.36 -2.40 12.57
CA VAL A 305 -25.75 -2.87 12.53
C VAL A 305 -26.47 -2.52 13.84
N LEU A 306 -25.87 -2.77 15.01
CA LEU A 306 -26.50 -2.43 16.29
C LEU A 306 -26.80 -0.93 16.41
N ARG A 307 -25.94 -0.09 15.84
CA ARG A 307 -26.14 1.36 15.81
C ARG A 307 -27.39 1.76 15.01
N THR A 308 -27.77 1.03 13.95
CA THR A 308 -28.99 1.34 13.18
C THR A 308 -30.27 1.09 14.00
N PHE A 309 -30.19 0.18 14.98
CA PHE A 309 -31.24 -0.08 15.97
C PHE A 309 -31.17 0.84 17.21
N GLY A 310 -30.29 1.85 17.20
CA GLY A 310 -30.09 2.76 18.32
C GLY A 310 -29.35 2.13 19.52
N VAL A 311 -28.71 0.98 19.32
CA VAL A 311 -27.92 0.31 20.36
C VAL A 311 -26.48 0.80 20.32
N HIS A 312 -26.06 1.47 21.40
CA HIS A 312 -24.65 1.85 21.57
C HIS A 312 -23.90 0.67 22.17
N SER A 313 -23.01 0.10 21.38
CA SER A 313 -22.30 -1.13 21.67
C SER A 313 -20.80 -1.00 21.38
N LYS A 314 -19.97 -1.91 21.87
CA LYS A 314 -18.60 -2.15 21.36
C LYS A 314 -18.10 -3.54 21.77
N ALA A 315 -17.13 -4.06 21.03
CA ALA A 315 -16.40 -5.24 21.44
C ALA A 315 -15.62 -4.95 22.76
N PRO A 316 -15.54 -5.91 23.69
CA PRO A 316 -14.74 -5.77 24.89
C PRO A 316 -13.25 -5.72 24.52
N ASP A 317 -12.53 -4.73 25.05
CA ASP A 317 -11.07 -4.72 24.96
C ASP A 317 -10.49 -5.86 25.81
N SER A 318 -9.52 -6.58 25.24
CA SER A 318 -8.80 -7.67 25.86
C SER A 318 -8.17 -7.31 27.21
N GLU A 319 -7.80 -6.04 27.40
CA GLU A 319 -7.14 -5.60 28.64
C GLU A 319 -8.13 -5.19 29.73
N HIS A 320 -9.27 -4.56 29.41
CA HIS A 320 -10.18 -3.93 30.39
C HIS A 320 -11.67 -4.21 30.11
N PRO A 321 -12.17 -5.44 30.35
CA PRO A 321 -13.54 -5.84 30.03
C PRO A 321 -14.62 -5.18 30.90
N ARG A 322 -14.26 -4.37 31.88
CA ARG A 322 -15.18 -3.65 32.78
C ARG A 322 -14.84 -2.17 32.81
N GLU A 323 -14.98 -1.53 31.66
CA GLU A 323 -14.99 -0.07 31.61
C GLU A 323 -16.18 0.49 32.39
N THR A 324 -15.92 1.52 33.21
CA THR A 324 -16.95 2.19 33.99
C THR A 324 -18.04 2.77 33.07
N GLY A 325 -19.28 2.30 33.26
CA GLY A 325 -20.45 2.82 32.54
C GLY A 325 -21.00 1.93 31.41
N TRP A 326 -20.39 0.76 31.16
CA TRP A 326 -20.90 -0.23 30.20
C TRP A 326 -21.33 -1.51 30.90
N LEU A 327 -22.28 -2.23 30.29
CA LEU A 327 -22.76 -3.53 30.76
C LEU A 327 -22.24 -4.62 29.83
N LEU A 328 -21.64 -5.66 30.39
CA LEU A 328 -21.19 -6.82 29.63
C LEU A 328 -22.37 -7.75 29.37
N PHE A 329 -22.55 -8.15 28.11
CA PHE A 329 -23.55 -9.10 27.66
C PHE A 329 -22.87 -10.28 26.97
N GLU A 330 -23.39 -11.47 27.16
CA GLU A 330 -23.26 -12.58 26.23
C GLU A 330 -24.29 -12.36 25.12
N PHE A 331 -23.83 -11.83 23.99
CA PHE A 331 -24.68 -11.37 22.89
C PHE A 331 -25.03 -12.50 21.94
N ASP A 332 -26.32 -12.75 21.73
CA ASP A 332 -26.84 -13.79 20.82
C ASP A 332 -26.94 -13.23 19.39
N LEU A 333 -26.07 -13.72 18.50
CA LEU A 333 -25.99 -13.29 17.09
C LEU A 333 -27.22 -13.68 16.25
N VAL A 334 -28.05 -14.59 16.77
CA VAL A 334 -29.24 -15.11 16.10
C VAL A 334 -30.49 -14.40 16.58
N ASN A 335 -30.51 -13.97 17.84
CA ASN A 335 -31.60 -13.23 18.47
C ASN A 335 -31.05 -12.26 19.54
N PRO A 336 -30.74 -11.00 19.18
CA PRO A 336 -30.16 -10.02 20.10
C PRO A 336 -30.98 -9.80 21.39
N ALA A 337 -32.31 -10.00 21.34
CA ALA A 337 -33.18 -9.87 22.51
C ALA A 337 -32.99 -10.98 23.56
N ARG A 338 -32.35 -12.10 23.20
CA ARG A 338 -31.96 -13.18 24.12
C ARG A 338 -30.61 -12.97 24.80
N SER A 339 -29.88 -11.91 24.45
CA SER A 339 -28.57 -11.61 25.03
C SER A 339 -28.66 -11.48 26.56
N VAL A 340 -27.76 -12.16 27.26
CA VAL A 340 -27.77 -12.25 28.73
C VAL A 340 -26.72 -11.29 29.29
N GLN A 341 -27.11 -10.42 30.21
CA GLN A 341 -26.17 -9.57 30.93
C GLN A 341 -25.36 -10.42 31.93
N LEU A 342 -24.02 -10.32 31.87
CA LEU A 342 -23.07 -11.09 32.69
C LEU A 342 -22.64 -10.38 33.99
#